data_AF-A0A6B3HKJ4-F1
#
_entry.id   AF-A0A6B3HKJ4-F1
#
_cell.length_a   1.000
_cell.length_b   1.000
_cell.length_c   1.000
_cell.angle_alpha   90.00
_cell.angle_beta   90.00
_cell.angle_gamma   90.00
#
_symmetry.space_group_name_H-M   'P 1'
#
loop_
_entity.id
_entity.type
_entity.pdbx_description
1 polymer ?
#
loop_
_entity_poly.entity_id
_entity_poly.type
_entity_poly.pdbx_seq_one_letter_code
_entity_poly.pdbx_strand_id
1 'polypeptide(L)'
;MVQRYDRLKDIQRLDPERDFLEIYRLTVSYEFPWDITRALELALYRTYAVPSIGRLLDETAELTGRSQKRYDDTALLLDTVVEHGFDTDEGRTAVRRINQMHRSYDISNDDMRYVLCTFVVTPKRWLDEYGWRRLSNHELRAFAAYYRTLGARMGIRDLPQSYEDFERTLDTYEREHFGWDEG
;
A
#
# COMPACT_ATOMS: atom_id res chain seq x y z
N MET A 1 -14.00 -5.28 29.34
CA MET A 1 -12.67 -5.74 28.90
C MET A 1 -12.81 -6.11 27.43
N VAL A 2 -12.04 -5.48 26.53
CA VAL A 2 -12.06 -5.79 25.10
C VAL A 2 -11.49 -7.20 24.89
N GLN A 3 -12.24 -8.08 24.22
CA GLN A 3 -11.75 -9.41 23.87
C GLN A 3 -10.96 -9.37 22.57
N ARG A 4 -10.05 -10.34 22.41
CA ARG A 4 -9.09 -10.42 21.31
C ARG A 4 -9.71 -10.33 19.90
N TYR A 5 -10.96 -10.76 19.72
CA TYR A 5 -11.65 -10.76 18.42
C TYR A 5 -12.77 -9.73 18.29
N ASP A 6 -12.95 -8.83 19.26
CA ASP A 6 -14.08 -7.88 19.21
C ASP A 6 -14.01 -6.95 18.01
N ARG A 7 -12.81 -6.47 17.65
CA ARG A 7 -12.62 -5.64 16.46
C ARG A 7 -12.93 -6.38 15.16
N LEU A 8 -12.58 -7.66 15.06
CA LEU A 8 -12.95 -8.46 13.90
C LEU A 8 -14.47 -8.57 13.75
N LYS A 9 -15.21 -8.72 14.87
CA LYS A 9 -16.69 -8.72 14.84
C LYS A 9 -17.24 -7.37 14.36
N ASP A 10 -16.62 -6.26 14.75
CA ASP A 10 -17.02 -4.92 14.30
C ASP A 10 -16.73 -4.72 12.80
N ILE A 11 -15.53 -5.12 12.35
CA ILE A 11 -15.15 -5.12 10.92
C ILE A 11 -16.15 -5.93 10.09
N GLN A 12 -16.57 -7.11 10.57
CA GLN A 12 -17.51 -7.99 9.86
C GLN A 12 -18.93 -7.43 9.76
N ARG A 13 -19.28 -6.38 10.51
CA ARG A 13 -20.58 -5.69 10.40
C ARG A 13 -20.59 -4.60 9.32
N LEU A 14 -19.42 -4.17 8.87
CA LEU A 14 -19.25 -3.16 7.82
C LEU A 14 -19.30 -3.81 6.43
N ASP A 15 -19.68 -3.06 5.39
CA ASP A 15 -19.62 -3.53 4.01
C ASP A 15 -18.21 -3.32 3.42
N PRO A 16 -17.55 -4.33 2.84
CA PRO A 16 -16.16 -4.23 2.43
C PRO A 16 -15.93 -3.46 1.13
N GLU A 17 -16.97 -3.09 0.38
CA GLU A 17 -16.87 -2.24 -0.81
C GLU A 17 -17.36 -0.80 -0.55
N ARG A 18 -18.26 -0.60 0.41
CA ARG A 18 -18.74 0.75 0.79
C ARG A 18 -17.97 1.34 1.96
N ASP A 19 -17.67 0.53 2.96
CA ASP A 19 -17.09 0.93 4.24
C ASP A 19 -15.60 0.52 4.31
N PHE A 20 -14.96 0.29 3.15
CA PHE A 20 -13.57 -0.20 3.02
C PHE A 20 -12.56 0.66 3.76
N LEU A 21 -12.77 1.98 3.79
CA LEU A 21 -11.87 2.93 4.45
C LEU A 21 -11.83 2.67 5.96
N GLU A 22 -13.00 2.48 6.56
CA GLU A 22 -13.10 2.22 8.00
C GLU A 22 -12.54 0.85 8.35
N ILE A 23 -12.83 -0.17 7.53
CA ILE A 23 -12.23 -1.51 7.72
C ILE A 23 -10.70 -1.41 7.63
N TYR A 24 -10.17 -0.75 6.59
CA TYR A 24 -8.73 -0.57 6.40
C TYR A 24 -8.12 0.14 7.61
N ARG A 25 -8.69 1.27 8.04
CA ARG A 25 -8.26 2.04 9.22
C ARG A 25 -8.28 1.20 10.50
N LEU A 26 -9.36 0.45 10.76
CA LEU A 26 -9.47 -0.42 11.92
C LEU A 26 -8.36 -1.49 11.93
N THR A 27 -8.10 -2.09 10.77
CA THR A 27 -7.05 -3.09 10.60
C THR A 27 -5.65 -2.50 10.78
N VAL A 28 -5.33 -1.39 10.11
CA VAL A 28 -3.97 -0.83 10.11
C VAL A 28 -3.62 0.02 11.33
N SER A 29 -4.58 0.70 11.95
CA SER A 29 -4.30 1.58 13.10
C SER A 29 -4.45 0.89 14.44
N TYR A 30 -5.24 -0.20 14.53
CA TYR A 30 -5.59 -0.79 15.82
C TYR A 30 -5.42 -2.31 15.93
N GLU A 31 -5.58 -3.05 14.83
CA GLU A 31 -5.45 -4.52 14.87
C GLU A 31 -4.01 -4.98 14.66
N PHE A 32 -3.34 -4.40 13.65
CA PHE A 32 -1.99 -4.79 13.22
C PHE A 32 -1.05 -3.59 12.95
N PRO A 33 -1.02 -2.54 13.80
CA PRO A 33 -0.23 -1.34 13.50
C PRO A 33 1.26 -1.63 13.34
N TRP A 34 1.82 -2.48 14.20
CA TRP A 34 3.22 -2.84 14.12
C TRP A 34 3.51 -3.73 12.90
N ASP A 35 2.73 -4.81 12.71
CA ASP A 35 2.92 -5.78 11.63
C ASP A 35 2.82 -5.13 10.24
N ILE A 36 1.77 -4.33 10.02
CA ILE A 36 1.56 -3.69 8.71
C ILE A 36 2.66 -2.68 8.43
N THR A 37 3.08 -1.89 9.41
CA THR A 37 4.21 -0.97 9.24
C THR A 37 5.48 -1.71 8.86
N ARG A 38 5.84 -2.79 9.56
CA ARG A 38 7.04 -3.59 9.23
C ARG A 38 6.93 -4.25 7.85
N ALA A 39 5.75 -4.76 7.50
CA ALA A 39 5.53 -5.37 6.19
C ALA A 39 5.70 -4.37 5.04
N LEU A 40 5.22 -3.13 5.20
CA LEU A 40 5.34 -2.08 4.18
C LEU A 40 6.78 -1.57 4.04
N GLU A 41 7.55 -1.50 5.12
CA GLU A 41 9.00 -1.21 5.03
C GLU A 41 9.73 -2.30 4.25
N LEU A 42 9.34 -3.57 4.41
CA LEU A 42 9.92 -4.67 3.64
C LEU A 42 9.44 -4.69 2.18
N ALA A 43 8.20 -4.24 1.93
CA ALA A 43 7.68 -4.06 0.58
C ALA A 43 8.55 -3.11 -0.23
N LEU A 44 9.07 -2.04 0.39
CA LEU A 44 9.99 -1.09 -0.25
C LEU A 44 11.24 -1.79 -0.80
N TYR A 45 11.87 -2.71 -0.06
CA TYR A 45 13.08 -3.41 -0.54
C TYR A 45 12.84 -4.23 -1.80
N ARG A 46 11.62 -4.74 -2.02
CA ARG A 46 11.27 -5.48 -3.23
C ARG A 46 11.35 -4.59 -4.47
N THR A 47 11.04 -3.31 -4.33
CA THR A 47 11.10 -2.34 -5.43
C THR A 47 12.54 -2.09 -5.91
N TYR A 48 13.54 -2.32 -5.06
CA TYR A 48 14.96 -2.18 -5.45
C TYR A 48 15.40 -3.28 -6.43
N ALA A 49 14.72 -4.42 -6.41
CA ALA A 49 15.01 -5.53 -7.33
C ALA A 49 14.41 -5.33 -8.73
N VAL A 50 13.67 -4.24 -8.96
CA VAL A 50 13.14 -3.86 -10.28
C VAL A 50 14.07 -2.79 -10.87
N PRO A 51 14.87 -3.08 -11.91
CA PRO A 51 15.90 -2.15 -12.40
C PRO A 51 15.41 -0.74 -12.74
N SER A 52 14.22 -0.59 -13.33
CA SER A 52 13.65 0.74 -13.64
C SER A 52 13.36 1.56 -12.38
N ILE A 53 12.85 0.92 -11.33
CA ILE A 53 12.55 1.56 -10.05
C ILE A 53 13.82 1.79 -9.25
N GLY A 54 14.69 0.77 -9.17
CA GLY A 54 15.97 0.83 -8.45
C GLY A 54 16.85 1.99 -8.90
N ARG A 55 17.09 2.13 -10.21
CA ARG A 55 17.86 3.25 -10.77
C ARG A 55 17.25 4.61 -10.44
N LEU A 56 15.93 4.75 -10.60
CA LEU A 56 15.26 6.01 -10.27
C LEU A 56 15.43 6.36 -8.78
N LEU A 57 15.30 5.37 -7.89
CA LEU A 57 15.49 5.56 -6.46
C LEU A 57 16.94 5.96 -6.12
N ASP A 58 17.93 5.36 -6.79
CA ASP A 58 19.34 5.75 -6.64
C ASP A 58 19.60 7.17 -7.15
N GLU A 59 19.16 7.49 -8.38
CA GLU A 59 19.29 8.82 -9.00
C GLU A 59 18.68 9.92 -8.13
N THR A 60 17.56 9.66 -7.46
CA THR A 60 16.93 10.65 -6.58
C THR A 60 17.72 10.89 -5.29
N ALA A 61 18.53 9.93 -4.87
CA ALA A 61 19.26 9.89 -3.59
C ALA A 61 18.37 10.12 -2.33
N GLU A 62 17.04 10.03 -2.43
CA GLU A 62 16.14 10.28 -1.30
C GLU A 62 16.28 9.24 -0.20
N LEU A 63 16.63 8.00 -0.57
CA LEU A 63 16.80 6.89 0.37
C LEU A 63 18.21 6.82 0.97
N THR A 64 19.16 7.61 0.49
CA THR A 64 20.54 7.67 0.99
C THR A 64 20.86 9.00 1.66
N GLY A 65 20.53 10.12 1.01
CA GLY A 65 20.82 11.47 1.50
C GLY A 65 19.74 12.10 2.38
N ARG A 66 18.47 11.67 2.24
CA ARG A 66 17.31 12.27 2.95
C ARG A 66 16.34 11.22 3.53
N SER A 67 16.87 10.06 3.92
CA SER A 67 16.08 8.87 4.27
C SER A 67 14.97 9.12 5.30
N GLN A 68 15.27 9.82 6.41
CA GLN A 68 14.27 10.14 7.43
C GLN A 68 13.15 11.01 6.86
N LYS A 69 13.50 12.10 6.15
CA LYS A 69 12.50 12.97 5.53
C LYS A 69 11.64 12.19 4.52
N ARG A 70 12.26 11.34 3.70
CA ARG A 70 11.57 10.53 2.69
C ARG A 70 10.60 9.53 3.33
N TYR A 71 10.96 8.96 4.48
CA TYR A 71 10.09 8.10 5.28
C TYR A 71 8.91 8.90 5.86
N ASP A 72 9.20 10.01 6.53
CA ASP A 72 8.19 10.86 7.17
C ASP A 72 7.18 11.41 6.15
N ASP A 73 7.65 11.87 4.97
CA ASP A 73 6.79 12.33 3.88
C ASP A 73 5.80 11.24 3.43
N THR A 74 6.26 9.99 3.30
CA THR A 74 5.37 8.87 2.90
C THR A 74 4.38 8.53 3.99
N ALA A 75 4.83 8.40 5.24
CA ALA A 75 3.96 8.10 6.37
C ALA A 75 2.85 9.16 6.49
N LEU A 76 3.23 10.43 6.55
CA LEU A 76 2.28 11.54 6.70
C LEU A 76 1.25 11.57 5.57
N LEU A 77 1.68 11.43 4.31
CA LEU A 77 0.76 11.50 3.17
C LEU A 77 -0.20 10.31 3.11
N LEU A 78 0.26 9.10 3.41
CA LEU A 78 -0.60 7.92 3.43
C LEU A 78 -1.54 7.93 4.64
N ASP A 79 -1.04 8.24 5.82
CA ASP A 79 -1.82 8.30 7.07
C ASP A 79 -2.91 9.38 7.00
N THR A 80 -2.64 10.52 6.36
CA THR A 80 -3.66 11.56 6.14
C THR A 80 -4.89 10.99 5.40
N VAL A 81 -4.68 10.13 4.40
CA VAL A 81 -5.78 9.50 3.66
C VAL A 81 -6.50 8.46 4.51
N VAL A 82 -5.77 7.69 5.32
CA VAL A 82 -6.36 6.70 6.24
C VAL A 82 -7.20 7.40 7.32
N GLU A 83 -6.71 8.50 7.88
CA GLU A 83 -7.35 9.20 8.99
C GLU A 83 -8.57 10.01 8.56
N HIS A 84 -8.42 10.80 7.49
CA HIS A 84 -9.45 11.75 7.05
C HIS A 84 -10.31 11.23 5.89
N GLY A 85 -9.90 10.14 5.25
CA GLY A 85 -10.59 9.60 4.08
C GLY A 85 -10.33 10.38 2.80
N PHE A 86 -10.72 9.79 1.68
CA PHE A 86 -10.35 10.30 0.37
C PHE A 86 -11.10 11.58 -0.05
N ASP A 87 -12.29 11.83 0.49
CA ASP A 87 -13.19 12.88 -0.01
C ASP A 87 -13.10 14.21 0.75
N THR A 88 -12.33 14.27 1.82
CA THR A 88 -12.02 15.47 2.60
C THR A 88 -10.96 16.33 1.93
N ASP A 89 -10.85 17.59 2.36
CA ASP A 89 -9.84 18.51 1.83
C ASP A 89 -8.42 18.04 2.14
N GLU A 90 -8.20 17.47 3.33
CA GLU A 90 -6.95 16.87 3.78
C GLU A 90 -6.57 15.68 2.90
N GLY A 91 -7.48 14.71 2.72
CA GLY A 91 -7.23 13.53 1.89
C GLY A 91 -6.99 13.88 0.43
N ARG A 92 -7.77 14.81 -0.14
CA ARG A 92 -7.54 15.31 -1.51
C ARG A 92 -6.20 16.03 -1.63
N THR A 93 -5.79 16.79 -0.61
CA THR A 93 -4.49 17.48 -0.59
C THR A 93 -3.35 16.50 -0.54
N ALA A 94 -3.44 15.46 0.30
CA ALA A 94 -2.44 14.41 0.38
C ALA A 94 -2.28 13.68 -0.96
N VAL A 95 -3.38 13.24 -1.59
CA VAL A 95 -3.32 12.57 -2.90
C VAL A 95 -2.76 13.49 -3.99
N ARG A 96 -3.13 14.78 -4.00
CA ARG A 96 -2.52 15.75 -4.93
C ARG A 96 -1.01 15.86 -4.74
N ARG A 97 -0.54 15.87 -3.49
CA ARG A 97 0.89 15.94 -3.18
C ARG A 97 1.63 14.68 -3.62
N ILE A 98 1.06 13.50 -3.36
CA ILE A 98 1.57 12.22 -3.89
C ILE A 98 1.69 12.31 -5.41
N ASN A 99 0.65 12.73 -6.11
CA ASN A 99 0.66 12.86 -7.56
C ASN A 99 1.70 13.86 -8.07
N GLN A 100 1.88 15.00 -7.40
CA GLN A 100 2.90 15.99 -7.77
C GLN A 100 4.32 15.41 -7.65
N MET A 101 4.60 14.66 -6.58
CA MET A 101 5.90 14.03 -6.38
C MET A 101 6.19 13.00 -7.47
N HIS A 102 5.23 12.12 -7.79
CA HIS A 102 5.42 11.09 -8.81
C HIS A 102 5.50 11.65 -10.24
N ARG A 103 4.74 12.71 -10.56
CA ARG A 103 4.77 13.37 -11.89
C ARG A 103 6.09 14.07 -12.22
N SER A 104 6.97 14.23 -11.24
CA SER A 104 8.29 14.82 -11.47
C SER A 104 9.25 13.87 -12.17
N TYR A 105 8.85 12.60 -12.36
CA TYR A 105 9.64 11.52 -12.93
C TYR A 105 8.83 10.76 -13.98
N ASP A 106 9.52 10.12 -14.94
CA ASP A 106 8.88 9.29 -15.97
C ASP A 106 8.66 7.86 -15.46
N ILE A 107 7.72 7.70 -14.53
CA ILE A 107 7.38 6.40 -13.94
C ILE A 107 6.32 5.72 -14.79
N SER A 108 6.60 4.50 -15.24
CA SER A 108 5.68 3.73 -16.06
C SER A 108 4.38 3.41 -15.30
N ASN A 109 3.27 3.24 -16.04
CA ASN A 109 2.01 2.80 -15.42
C ASN A 109 2.16 1.43 -14.74
N ASP A 110 2.97 0.54 -15.31
CA ASP A 110 3.15 -0.81 -14.79
C ASP A 110 3.99 -0.81 -13.51
N ASP A 111 5.00 0.06 -13.41
CA ASP A 111 5.80 0.26 -12.20
C ASP A 111 4.93 0.84 -11.08
N MET A 112 4.13 1.86 -11.39
CA MET A 112 3.17 2.44 -10.44
C MET A 112 2.16 1.39 -9.95
N ARG A 113 1.63 0.57 -10.87
CA ARG A 113 0.67 -0.50 -10.55
C ARG A 113 1.31 -1.62 -9.72
N TYR A 114 2.53 -2.02 -10.06
CA TYR A 114 3.30 -3.00 -9.30
C TYR A 114 3.52 -2.52 -7.86
N VAL A 115 4.03 -1.28 -7.69
CA VAL A 115 4.26 -0.70 -6.36
C VAL A 115 2.97 -0.65 -5.56
N LEU A 116 1.85 -0.23 -6.17
CA LEU A 116 0.53 -0.26 -5.53
C LEU A 116 0.14 -1.67 -5.05
N CYS A 117 0.43 -2.72 -5.82
CA CYS A 117 0.16 -4.10 -5.40
C CYS A 117 0.95 -4.52 -4.15
N THR A 118 2.17 -4.02 -3.97
CA THR A 118 2.98 -4.34 -2.79
C THR A 118 2.27 -3.94 -1.49
N PHE A 119 1.52 -2.84 -1.48
CA PHE A 119 0.77 -2.38 -0.31
C PHE A 119 -0.42 -3.27 0.09
N VAL A 120 -0.91 -4.10 -0.83
CA VAL A 120 -2.01 -5.06 -0.57
C VAL A 120 -1.44 -6.42 -0.20
N VAL A 121 -0.51 -6.91 -1.02
CA VAL A 121 -0.08 -8.32 -0.97
C VAL A 121 0.97 -8.55 0.10
N THR A 122 1.93 -7.63 0.29
CA THR A 122 3.01 -7.81 1.26
C THR A 122 2.50 -7.83 2.70
N PRO A 123 1.60 -6.92 3.15
CA PRO A 123 1.00 -7.00 4.48
C PRO A 123 0.22 -8.29 4.72
N LYS A 124 -0.54 -8.76 3.73
CA LYS A 124 -1.26 -10.04 3.83
C LYS A 124 -0.27 -11.20 4.02
N ARG A 125 0.75 -11.31 3.17
CA ARG A 125 1.76 -12.38 3.25
C ARG A 125 2.52 -12.36 4.58
N TRP A 126 2.84 -11.16 5.08
CA TRP A 126 3.44 -11.00 6.41
C TRP A 126 2.52 -11.53 7.51
N LEU A 127 1.26 -11.11 7.52
CA LEU A 127 0.30 -11.52 8.55
C LEU A 127 -0.06 -13.01 8.50
N ASP A 128 -0.03 -13.64 7.33
CA ASP A 128 -0.23 -15.08 7.18
C ASP A 128 0.84 -15.92 7.88
N GLU A 129 2.07 -15.40 7.93
CA GLU A 129 3.24 -16.08 8.50
C GLU A 129 3.51 -15.65 9.95
N TYR A 130 3.48 -14.35 10.23
CA TYR A 130 3.94 -13.76 11.50
C TYR A 130 2.80 -13.15 12.32
N GLY A 131 1.66 -12.87 11.71
CA GLY A 131 0.54 -12.20 12.35
C GLY A 131 -0.10 -13.07 13.43
N TRP A 132 -0.60 -12.44 14.48
CA TRP A 132 -1.28 -13.17 15.56
C TRP A 132 -2.59 -13.82 15.11
N ARG A 133 -3.17 -13.33 14.00
CA ARG A 133 -4.21 -13.97 13.20
C ARG A 133 -4.03 -13.56 11.73
N ARG A 134 -4.64 -14.33 10.83
CA ARG A 134 -4.76 -13.97 9.41
C ARG A 134 -5.82 -12.88 9.20
N LEU A 135 -5.67 -12.13 8.12
CA LEU A 135 -6.75 -11.29 7.62
C LEU A 135 -7.90 -12.18 7.13
N SER A 136 -9.12 -11.76 7.43
CA SER A 136 -10.32 -12.39 6.88
C SER A 136 -10.51 -12.00 5.41
N ASN A 137 -11.25 -12.82 4.64
CA ASN A 137 -11.63 -12.47 3.27
C ASN A 137 -12.36 -11.12 3.18
N HIS A 138 -13.05 -10.72 4.26
CA HIS A 138 -13.73 -9.44 4.37
C HIS A 138 -12.74 -8.26 4.42
N GLU A 139 -11.67 -8.39 5.21
CA GLU A 139 -10.58 -7.41 5.26
C GLU A 139 -9.82 -7.37 3.94
N LEU A 140 -9.56 -8.51 3.29
CA LEU A 140 -8.88 -8.55 1.99
C LEU A 140 -9.65 -7.81 0.89
N ARG A 141 -10.98 -7.94 0.87
CA ARG A 141 -11.84 -7.17 -0.05
C ARG A 141 -11.76 -5.67 0.21
N ALA A 142 -11.78 -5.25 1.48
CA ALA A 142 -11.62 -3.85 1.86
C ALA A 142 -10.22 -3.30 1.48
N PHE A 143 -9.16 -4.08 1.66
CA PHE A 143 -7.81 -3.70 1.21
C PHE A 143 -7.75 -3.50 -0.31
N ALA A 144 -8.33 -4.43 -1.08
CA ALA A 144 -8.41 -4.31 -2.53
C ALA A 144 -9.21 -3.07 -2.95
N ALA A 145 -10.36 -2.81 -2.33
CA ALA A 145 -11.18 -1.62 -2.59
C ALA A 145 -10.47 -0.31 -2.23
N TYR A 146 -9.77 -0.26 -1.10
CA TYR A 146 -8.98 0.90 -0.66
C TYR A 146 -7.89 1.24 -1.67
N TYR A 147 -7.05 0.27 -2.03
CA TYR A 147 -5.93 0.51 -2.94
C TYR A 147 -6.37 0.70 -4.39
N ARG A 148 -7.46 0.08 -4.83
CA ARG A 148 -8.11 0.41 -6.12
C ARG A 148 -8.58 1.87 -6.13
N THR A 149 -9.15 2.36 -5.04
CA THR A 149 -9.58 3.77 -4.92
C THR A 149 -8.38 4.73 -4.95
N LEU A 150 -7.33 4.43 -4.17
CA LEU A 150 -6.11 5.22 -4.17
C LEU A 150 -5.45 5.24 -5.55
N GLY A 151 -5.27 4.08 -6.17
CA GLY A 151 -4.66 3.95 -7.49
C GLY A 151 -5.43 4.71 -8.57
N ALA A 152 -6.78 4.66 -8.54
CA ALA A 152 -7.61 5.41 -9.47
C ALA A 152 -7.42 6.92 -9.31
N ARG A 153 -7.31 7.42 -8.08
CA ARG A 153 -7.05 8.85 -7.80
C ARG A 153 -5.61 9.27 -8.12
N MET A 154 -4.70 8.30 -8.23
CA MET A 154 -3.34 8.51 -8.73
C MET A 154 -3.26 8.43 -10.26
N GLY A 155 -4.34 8.09 -10.95
CA GLY A 155 -4.38 7.95 -12.41
C GLY A 155 -3.76 6.65 -12.93
N ILE A 156 -3.57 5.66 -12.07
CA ILE A 156 -3.07 4.34 -12.45
C ILE A 156 -4.18 3.61 -13.22
N ARG A 157 -3.83 3.07 -14.39
CA ARG A 157 -4.73 2.34 -15.29
C ARG A 157 -4.67 0.83 -15.03
N ASP A 158 -5.70 0.13 -15.47
CA ASP A 158 -5.80 -1.34 -15.43
C ASP A 158 -5.60 -1.91 -14.01
N LEU A 159 -6.28 -1.28 -13.05
CA LEU A 159 -6.19 -1.64 -11.64
C LEU A 159 -6.77 -3.04 -11.38
N PRO A 160 -6.11 -3.87 -10.54
CA PRO A 160 -6.65 -5.15 -10.09
C PRO A 160 -8.01 -4.98 -9.39
N GLN A 161 -8.91 -5.97 -9.55
CA GLN A 161 -10.28 -5.87 -9.02
C GLN A 161 -10.46 -6.62 -7.70
N SER A 162 -9.78 -7.75 -7.51
CA SER A 162 -9.79 -8.52 -6.26
C SER A 162 -8.39 -8.65 -5.64
N TYR A 163 -8.33 -9.15 -4.40
CA TYR A 163 -7.04 -9.50 -3.78
C TYR A 163 -6.22 -10.46 -4.65
N GLU A 164 -6.87 -11.48 -5.23
CA GLU A 164 -6.22 -12.47 -6.10
C GLU A 164 -5.69 -11.84 -7.39
N ASP A 165 -6.33 -10.79 -7.90
CA ASP A 165 -5.82 -10.01 -9.02
C ASP A 165 -4.58 -9.19 -8.61
N PHE A 166 -4.60 -8.57 -7.43
CA PHE A 166 -3.44 -7.84 -6.87
C PHE A 166 -2.25 -8.80 -6.71
N GLU A 167 -2.49 -9.98 -6.13
CA GLU A 167 -1.48 -11.02 -5.93
C GLU A 167 -0.91 -11.53 -7.26
N ARG A 168 -1.76 -11.89 -8.22
CA ARG A 168 -1.32 -12.36 -9.54
C ARG A 168 -0.54 -11.29 -10.31
N THR A 169 -0.95 -10.02 -10.20
CA THR A 169 -0.27 -8.89 -10.82
C THR A 169 1.13 -8.71 -10.23
N LEU A 170 1.24 -8.73 -8.90
CA LEU A 170 2.52 -8.66 -8.20
C LEU A 170 3.44 -9.81 -8.64
N ASP A 171 3.01 -11.06 -8.48
CA ASP A 171 3.86 -12.22 -8.74
C ASP A 171 4.29 -12.34 -10.20
N THR A 172 3.44 -11.90 -11.12
CA THR A 172 3.77 -11.86 -12.55
C THR A 172 4.80 -10.79 -12.85
N TYR A 173 4.57 -9.58 -12.36
CA TYR A 173 5.50 -8.48 -12.58
C TYR A 173 6.88 -8.79 -12.01
N GLU A 174 6.97 -9.31 -10.79
CA GLU A 174 8.24 -9.65 -10.15
C GLU A 174 8.98 -10.76 -10.90
N ARG A 175 8.27 -11.81 -11.35
CA ARG A 175 8.89 -12.88 -12.16
C ARG A 175 9.49 -12.35 -13.47
N GLU A 176 8.88 -11.33 -14.06
CA GLU A 176 9.29 -10.79 -15.36
C GLU A 176 10.36 -9.71 -15.24
N HIS A 177 10.39 -8.96 -14.14
CA HIS A 177 11.20 -7.73 -14.02
C HIS A 177 12.27 -7.79 -12.93
N PHE A 178 12.24 -8.75 -12.00
CA PHE A 178 13.29 -8.84 -11.00
C PHE A 178 14.62 -9.16 -11.65
N GLY A 179 15.59 -8.30 -11.38
CA GLY A 179 16.92 -8.36 -11.97
C GLY A 179 17.92 -7.59 -11.13
N TRP A 180 19.19 -7.89 -11.35
CA TRP A 180 20.26 -7.09 -10.80
C TRP A 180 20.53 -5.88 -11.70
N ASP A 181 20.80 -4.74 -11.07
CA ASP A 181 21.26 -3.51 -11.69
C ASP A 181 22.28 -2.87 -10.73
N GLU A 182 23.21 -2.08 -11.24
CA GLU A 182 24.27 -1.48 -10.39
C GLU A 182 23.76 -0.31 -9.54
N GLY A 183 22.58 0.22 -9.86
CA GLY A 183 22.07 1.48 -9.32
C GLY A 183 22.36 2.61 -10.27
#